data_AF-A0AAN7V7K9-F1
#
_entry.id   AF-A0AAN7V7K9-F1
#
_cell.length_a   1.000
_cell.length_b   1.000
_cell.length_c   1.000
_cell.angle_alpha   90.00
_cell.angle_beta   90.00
_cell.angle_gamma   90.00
#
_symmetry.space_group_name_H-M   'P 1'
#
loop_
_entity.id
_entity.type
_entity.pdbx_description
1 polymer ?
#
loop_
_entity_poly.entity_id
_entity_poly.type
_entity_poly.pdbx_seq_one_letter_code
_entity_poly.pdbx_strand_id
1 'polypeptide(L)'
;MEPENISCTPPEVKELANKALNNLMPTKSTPKYEKEYENFVTWCDQRSVNTISENVVLAYFENMRHSKKSSTMWSNYSMLKTCLNIKKNIDISKFLKVIVFLKRNSENYVPKKSKILELEHIEKFLIDANDNHYLAMKNALIIGYSGACRRVELMLLTINDIEFKTDSIIVCIPKTKNNVPRVFAITQPTWMNLIKKYYQLRPTHTPHDRYFLTYRDGKCSITPMGINKIGQIPKSIATFLNFANPEDYTGHCFRRSSVSELANCGGDLITIKKHGGWKSSAVAEGYIDTTLKKKLEVAQKLSHHSATSTVVKPSTSEGCEDVNSSTTDHVNVCASGSTSEPINVVEVQSKTQNTKIIQAVPGVPISTGDNCTVTIKIYNNCTINNE
;
A
#
# COMPACT_ATOMS: atom_id res chain seq x y z
N MET A 1 33.73 28.79 15.32
CA MET A 1 34.23 27.77 16.28
C MET A 1 34.03 26.41 15.65
N GLU A 2 35.07 25.57 15.63
CA GLU A 2 34.90 24.14 15.41
C GLU A 2 34.21 23.53 16.65
N PRO A 3 33.50 22.38 16.53
CA PRO A 3 33.03 21.66 17.71
C PRO A 3 34.24 21.13 18.50
N GLU A 4 34.30 21.44 19.80
CA GLU A 4 35.47 21.26 20.67
C GLU A 4 35.97 19.81 20.81
N ASN A 5 35.15 18.84 20.39
CA ASN A 5 35.38 17.40 20.52
C ASN A 5 36.37 16.81 19.48
N ILE A 6 37.15 17.64 18.78
CA ILE A 6 38.01 17.23 17.65
C ILE A 6 39.51 17.29 18.00
N SER A 7 39.94 18.10 18.98
CA SER A 7 41.37 18.35 19.28
C SER A 7 42.14 17.12 19.77
N CYS A 8 41.47 16.16 20.42
CA CYS A 8 42.09 14.97 21.02
C CYS A 8 42.05 13.71 20.13
N THR A 9 41.60 13.79 18.88
CA THR A 9 41.49 12.62 17.98
C THR A 9 42.76 12.44 17.14
N PRO A 10 43.47 11.30 17.20
CA PRO A 10 44.65 11.04 16.38
C PRO A 10 44.36 11.16 14.86
N PRO A 11 45.31 11.63 14.02
CA PRO A 11 45.05 11.90 12.61
C PRO A 11 44.49 10.72 11.81
N GLU A 12 45.01 9.51 12.03
CA GLU A 12 44.52 8.28 11.39
C GLU A 12 43.07 7.96 11.78
N VAL A 13 42.74 8.07 13.07
CA VAL A 13 41.38 7.89 13.59
C VAL A 13 40.44 8.96 13.03
N LYS A 14 40.92 10.20 12.89
CA LYS A 14 40.18 11.30 12.26
C LYS A 14 39.92 11.04 10.76
N GLU A 15 40.87 10.46 10.04
CA GLU A 15 40.68 10.08 8.63
C GLU A 15 39.68 8.92 8.48
N LEU A 16 39.77 7.89 9.33
CA LEU A 16 38.80 6.80 9.39
C LEU A 16 37.39 7.30 9.73
N ALA A 17 37.27 8.22 10.70
CA ALA A 17 36.01 8.87 11.04
C ALA A 17 35.44 9.69 9.87
N ASN A 18 36.28 10.44 9.14
CA ASN A 18 35.86 11.17 7.94
C ASN A 18 35.41 10.24 6.80
N LYS A 19 36.11 9.12 6.59
CA LYS A 19 35.70 8.06 5.64
C LYS A 19 34.35 7.43 6.03
N ALA A 20 34.09 7.25 7.33
CA ALA A 20 32.79 6.81 7.81
C ALA A 20 31.69 7.88 7.64
N LEU A 21 31.99 9.16 7.93
CA LEU A 21 31.07 10.29 7.83
C LEU A 21 30.44 10.41 6.43
N ASN A 22 31.27 10.24 5.38
CA ASN A 22 30.82 10.25 3.98
C ASN A 22 29.81 9.14 3.64
N ASN A 23 29.79 8.05 4.42
CA ASN A 23 28.89 6.91 4.23
C ASN A 23 27.61 6.96 5.10
N LEU A 24 27.48 7.94 6.01
CA LEU A 24 26.26 8.12 6.83
C LEU A 24 25.05 8.61 6.01
N MET A 25 25.30 9.21 4.84
CA MET A 25 24.25 9.73 3.96
C MET A 25 23.72 8.63 3.02
N PRO A 26 22.40 8.53 2.77
CA PRO A 26 21.86 7.47 1.91
C PRO A 26 22.35 7.61 0.46
N THR A 27 23.31 6.78 0.04
CA THR A 27 24.17 6.92 -1.15
C THR A 27 23.45 7.36 -2.44
N LYS A 28 22.29 6.79 -2.73
CA LYS A 28 21.49 7.09 -3.93
C LYS A 28 20.73 8.44 -3.88
N SER A 29 20.64 9.05 -2.70
CA SER A 29 19.89 10.27 -2.43
C SER A 29 20.73 11.42 -1.88
N THR A 30 22.01 11.20 -1.56
CA THR A 30 22.93 12.21 -0.99
C THR A 30 22.84 13.59 -1.67
N PRO A 31 22.82 13.72 -3.02
CA PRO A 31 22.70 15.03 -3.68
C PRO A 31 21.39 15.79 -3.38
N LYS A 32 20.33 15.11 -2.95
CA LYS A 32 19.08 15.77 -2.52
C LYS A 32 19.16 16.28 -1.09
N TYR A 33 19.84 15.54 -0.23
CA TYR A 33 20.08 15.93 1.16
C TYR A 33 21.04 17.11 1.22
N GLU A 34 22.08 17.07 0.39
CA GLU A 34 23.02 18.18 0.19
C GLU A 34 22.31 19.40 -0.39
N LYS A 35 21.53 19.24 -1.47
CA LYS A 35 20.82 20.37 -2.04
C LYS A 35 19.81 21.01 -1.08
N GLU A 36 19.19 20.21 -0.21
CA GLU A 36 18.31 20.75 0.84
C GLU A 36 19.08 21.53 1.91
N TYR A 37 20.24 21.02 2.32
CA TYR A 37 21.11 21.72 3.26
C TYR A 37 21.65 23.02 2.66
N GLU A 38 22.04 23.05 1.38
CA GLU A 38 22.36 24.28 0.65
C GLU A 38 21.20 25.28 0.67
N ASN A 39 19.97 24.85 0.34
CA ASN A 39 18.79 25.72 0.32
C ASN A 39 18.54 26.36 1.71
N PHE A 40 18.83 25.64 2.80
CA PHE A 40 18.70 26.14 4.16
C PHE A 40 19.83 27.12 4.53
N VAL A 41 21.09 26.78 4.22
CA VAL A 41 22.25 27.63 4.47
C VAL A 41 22.11 28.96 3.70
N THR A 42 21.84 28.92 2.39
CA THR A 42 21.62 30.13 1.57
C THR A 42 20.49 31.00 2.11
N TRP A 43 19.41 30.42 2.65
CA TRP A 43 18.32 31.17 3.27
C TRP A 43 18.72 31.86 4.58
N CYS A 44 19.61 31.23 5.36
CA CYS A 44 20.21 31.80 6.58
C CYS A 44 21.18 32.94 6.24
N ASP A 45 22.05 32.73 5.25
CA ASP A 45 23.05 33.72 4.79
C ASP A 45 22.35 35.00 4.30
N GLN A 46 21.30 34.86 3.49
CA GLN A 46 20.42 35.95 3.03
C GLN A 46 19.74 36.75 4.15
N ARG A 47 19.77 36.26 5.40
CA ARG A 47 19.12 36.85 6.57
C ARG A 47 20.10 37.09 7.74
N SER A 48 21.41 36.97 7.49
CA SER A 48 22.47 37.11 8.50
C SER A 48 22.29 36.21 9.73
N VAL A 49 21.72 35.01 9.55
CA VAL A 49 21.37 34.10 10.65
C VAL A 49 22.58 33.28 11.08
N ASN A 50 23.33 33.81 12.05
CA ASN A 50 24.58 33.21 12.54
C ASN A 50 24.39 31.98 13.45
N THR A 51 23.21 31.79 14.06
CA THR A 51 22.93 30.70 15.01
C THR A 51 21.63 29.97 14.65
N ILE A 52 21.71 28.66 14.47
CA ILE A 52 20.56 27.81 14.12
C ILE A 52 19.79 27.45 15.41
N SER A 53 18.53 27.86 15.48
CA SER A 53 17.63 27.60 16.61
C SER A 53 16.27 27.07 16.14
N GLU A 54 15.40 26.66 17.07
CA GLU A 54 14.04 26.24 16.73
C GLU A 54 13.27 27.31 15.96
N ASN A 55 13.39 28.58 16.37
CA ASN A 55 12.71 29.70 15.70
C ASN A 55 13.22 29.90 14.25
N VAL A 56 14.52 29.71 14.01
CA VAL A 56 15.13 29.79 12.67
C VAL A 56 14.60 28.68 11.77
N VAL A 57 14.56 27.44 12.25
CA VAL A 57 14.06 26.30 11.47
C VAL A 57 12.54 26.40 11.25
N LEU A 58 11.79 26.94 12.22
CA LEU A 58 10.36 27.22 12.07
C LEU A 58 10.08 28.29 11.00
N ALA A 59 10.83 29.41 11.03
CA ALA A 59 10.71 30.47 10.03
C ALA A 59 11.11 30.00 8.62
N TYR A 60 12.09 29.11 8.50
CA TYR A 60 12.43 28.45 7.24
C TYR A 60 11.23 27.66 6.67
N PHE A 61 10.57 26.83 7.49
CA PHE A 61 9.42 26.04 7.03
C PHE A 61 8.15 26.86 6.78
N GLU A 62 7.92 27.98 7.50
CA GLU A 62 6.83 28.91 7.14
C GLU A 62 7.09 29.56 5.77
N ASN A 63 8.32 29.97 5.47
CA ASN A 63 8.70 30.47 4.15
C ASN A 63 8.53 29.42 3.03
N MET A 64 8.57 28.12 3.34
CA MET A 64 8.27 27.05 2.38
C MET A 64 6.77 26.78 2.20
N ARG A 65 5.93 27.09 3.19
CA ARG A 65 4.51 26.71 3.29
C ARG A 65 3.68 27.04 2.06
N HIS A 66 3.84 28.24 1.52
CA HIS A 66 3.08 28.71 0.35
C HIS A 66 3.55 28.09 -0.98
N SER A 67 4.76 27.52 -1.04
CA SER A 67 5.37 27.02 -2.28
C SER A 67 5.58 25.50 -2.34
N LYS A 68 5.37 24.78 -1.23
CA LYS A 68 5.62 23.33 -1.11
C LYS A 68 4.42 22.61 -0.50
N LYS A 69 4.11 21.42 -1.02
CA LYS A 69 3.11 20.51 -0.44
C LYS A 69 3.62 19.93 0.87
N SER A 70 2.73 19.59 1.80
CA SER A 70 3.06 19.10 3.15
C SER A 70 3.97 17.88 3.15
N SER A 71 3.74 16.91 2.25
CA SER A 71 4.62 15.75 2.06
C SER A 71 6.03 16.11 1.52
N THR A 72 6.13 17.19 0.75
CA THR A 72 7.42 17.77 0.35
C THR A 72 8.10 18.37 1.58
N MET A 73 7.41 19.21 2.37
CA MET A 73 7.96 19.80 3.61
C MET A 73 8.44 18.75 4.62
N TRP A 74 7.72 17.63 4.80
CA TRP A 74 8.20 16.51 5.62
C TRP A 74 9.45 15.82 5.05
N SER A 75 9.59 15.78 3.72
CA SER A 75 10.80 15.27 3.07
C SER A 75 11.97 16.23 3.25
N ASN A 76 11.74 17.54 3.07
CA ASN A 76 12.66 18.64 3.35
C ASN A 76 13.17 18.57 4.79
N TYR A 77 12.27 18.54 5.78
CA TYR A 77 12.60 18.35 7.20
C TYR A 77 13.41 17.08 7.48
N SER A 78 13.06 15.94 6.86
CA SER A 78 13.79 14.68 7.06
C SER A 78 15.22 14.75 6.52
N MET A 79 15.41 15.41 5.37
CA MET A 79 16.74 15.64 4.79
C MET A 79 17.55 16.63 5.62
N LEU A 80 16.97 17.80 5.93
CA LEU A 80 17.59 18.86 6.72
C LEU A 80 17.99 18.37 8.12
N LYS A 81 17.14 17.59 8.80
CA LYS A 81 17.47 16.97 10.11
C LYS A 81 18.72 16.11 10.03
N THR A 82 18.82 15.29 8.99
CA THR A 82 19.96 14.38 8.79
C THR A 82 21.24 15.18 8.54
N CYS A 83 21.17 16.22 7.70
CA CYS A 83 22.29 17.10 7.42
C CYS A 83 22.72 17.96 8.62
N LEU A 84 21.78 18.52 9.39
CA LEU A 84 22.10 19.35 10.56
C LEU A 84 22.70 18.53 11.72
N ASN A 85 22.23 17.29 11.91
CA ASN A 85 22.82 16.37 12.88
C ASN A 85 24.26 16.04 12.46
N ILE A 86 24.49 15.58 11.22
CA ILE A 86 25.82 15.16 10.75
C ILE A 86 26.81 16.33 10.57
N LYS A 87 26.39 17.46 9.99
CA LYS A 87 27.30 18.58 9.63
C LYS A 87 27.42 19.67 10.70
N LYS A 88 26.54 19.70 11.71
CA LYS A 88 26.49 20.75 12.75
C LYS A 88 26.25 20.24 14.18
N ASN A 89 26.02 18.93 14.39
CA ASN A 89 25.59 18.34 15.66
C ASN A 89 24.26 18.92 16.21
N ILE A 90 23.36 19.35 15.31
CA ILE A 90 22.06 19.94 15.68
C ILE A 90 20.93 18.96 15.37
N ASP A 91 20.36 18.36 16.42
CA ASP A 91 19.22 17.46 16.32
C ASP A 91 17.87 18.20 16.37
N ILE A 92 17.36 18.58 15.19
CA ILE A 92 16.04 19.23 15.06
C ILE A 92 14.84 18.28 15.31
N SER A 93 15.06 17.02 15.75
CA SER A 93 13.96 16.20 16.30
C SER A 93 13.48 16.71 17.67
N LYS A 94 14.32 17.48 18.36
CA LYS A 94 13.99 18.14 19.64
C LYS A 94 13.19 19.44 19.45
N PHE A 95 13.05 19.93 18.22
CA PHE A 95 12.32 21.17 17.89
C PHE A 95 10.82 20.88 17.74
N LEU A 96 10.14 20.74 18.88
CA LEU A 96 8.73 20.36 18.97
C LEU A 96 7.79 21.34 18.24
N LYS A 97 8.08 22.65 18.23
CA LYS A 97 7.26 23.64 17.50
C LYS A 97 7.30 23.38 15.99
N VAL A 98 8.47 23.03 15.44
CA VAL A 98 8.63 22.67 14.02
C VAL A 98 7.84 21.39 13.71
N ILE A 99 7.87 20.40 14.60
CA ILE A 99 7.12 19.14 14.43
C ILE A 99 5.61 19.38 14.47
N VAL A 100 5.10 20.17 15.43
CA VAL A 100 3.67 20.54 15.52
C VAL A 100 3.23 21.35 14.31
N PHE A 101 4.06 22.28 13.85
CA PHE A 101 3.83 23.07 12.65
C PHE A 101 3.69 22.19 11.38
N LEU A 102 4.62 21.25 11.17
CA LEU A 102 4.59 20.33 10.03
C LEU A 102 3.39 19.36 10.10
N LYS A 103 2.99 18.93 11.31
CA LYS A 103 1.77 18.15 11.53
C LYS A 103 0.52 18.94 11.11
N ARG A 104 0.33 20.16 11.64
CA ARG A 104 -0.83 21.02 11.32
C ARG A 104 -0.96 21.30 9.83
N ASN A 105 0.14 21.64 9.16
CA ASN A 105 0.16 21.82 7.71
C ASN A 105 -0.12 20.54 6.90
N SER A 106 -0.26 19.38 7.55
CA SER A 106 -0.57 18.08 6.92
C SER A 106 -1.95 17.53 7.24
N GLU A 107 -2.75 18.18 8.11
CA GLU A 107 -4.06 17.67 8.57
C GLU A 107 -5.03 17.44 7.38
N ASN A 108 -5.09 18.39 6.45
CA ASN A 108 -5.91 18.30 5.23
C ASN A 108 -5.14 17.73 4.02
N TYR A 109 -3.97 17.11 4.20
CA TYR A 109 -3.16 16.60 3.08
C TYR A 109 -3.62 15.21 2.60
N VAL A 110 -4.34 15.18 1.47
CA VAL A 110 -4.68 13.93 0.78
C VAL A 110 -3.55 13.54 -0.19
N PRO A 111 -2.90 12.36 -0.04
CA PRO A 111 -1.88 11.90 -0.97
C PRO A 111 -2.48 11.52 -2.34
N LYS A 112 -2.05 12.14 -3.43
CA LYS A 112 -2.44 11.70 -4.79
C LYS A 112 -1.88 10.30 -5.06
N LYS A 113 -2.78 9.31 -5.17
CA LYS A 113 -2.47 7.94 -5.59
C LYS A 113 -2.56 7.81 -7.12
N SER A 114 -1.91 6.79 -7.67
CA SER A 114 -2.14 6.36 -9.05
C SER A 114 -3.53 5.73 -9.16
N LYS A 115 -4.26 5.95 -10.27
CA LYS A 115 -5.45 5.12 -10.59
C LYS A 115 -5.05 3.67 -10.86
N ILE A 116 -6.01 2.76 -10.71
CA ILE A 116 -5.87 1.31 -10.93
C ILE A 116 -6.53 0.90 -12.23
N LEU A 117 -6.00 -0.14 -12.87
CA LEU A 117 -6.72 -0.92 -13.88
C LEU A 117 -7.45 -2.04 -13.14
N GLU A 118 -8.75 -2.16 -13.32
CA GLU A 118 -9.54 -3.31 -12.84
C GLU A 118 -9.36 -4.50 -13.80
N LEU A 119 -9.65 -5.73 -13.35
CA LEU A 119 -9.34 -6.94 -14.15
C LEU A 119 -9.97 -6.92 -15.55
N GLU A 120 -11.23 -6.50 -15.67
CA GLU A 120 -11.97 -6.38 -16.93
C GLU A 120 -11.23 -5.46 -17.94
N HIS A 121 -10.63 -4.37 -17.46
CA HIS A 121 -9.83 -3.44 -18.26
C HIS A 121 -8.46 -4.01 -18.66
N ILE A 122 -7.88 -4.86 -17.80
CA ILE A 122 -6.63 -5.59 -18.09
C ILE A 122 -6.89 -6.61 -19.19
N GLU A 123 -7.93 -7.43 -19.07
CA GLU A 123 -8.29 -8.46 -20.05
C GLU A 123 -8.65 -7.83 -21.40
N LYS A 124 -9.45 -6.75 -21.40
CA LYS A 124 -9.74 -5.99 -22.62
C LYS A 124 -8.49 -5.50 -23.34
N PHE A 125 -7.51 -4.95 -22.63
CA PHE A 125 -6.24 -4.54 -23.24
C PHE A 125 -5.39 -5.74 -23.74
N LEU A 126 -5.37 -6.85 -23.01
CA LEU A 126 -4.63 -8.05 -23.40
C LEU A 126 -5.21 -8.73 -24.64
N ILE A 127 -6.52 -8.60 -24.87
CA ILE A 127 -7.24 -9.11 -26.05
C ILE A 127 -7.15 -8.10 -27.21
N ASP A 128 -7.74 -6.91 -27.06
CA ASP A 128 -8.00 -5.97 -28.16
C ASP A 128 -6.74 -5.31 -28.73
N ALA A 129 -5.70 -5.08 -27.92
CA ALA A 129 -4.53 -4.34 -28.35
C ALA A 129 -3.65 -5.20 -29.27
N ASN A 130 -3.33 -4.72 -30.48
CA ASN A 130 -2.54 -5.51 -31.44
C ASN A 130 -1.12 -5.82 -30.91
N ASP A 131 -0.64 -7.04 -31.13
CA ASP A 131 0.67 -7.44 -30.62
C ASP A 131 1.83 -6.70 -31.30
N ASN A 132 1.70 -6.29 -32.56
CA ASN A 132 2.77 -5.60 -33.32
C ASN A 132 3.26 -4.33 -32.61
N HIS A 133 2.36 -3.59 -31.95
CA HIS A 133 2.71 -2.43 -31.12
C HIS A 133 2.77 -2.74 -29.61
N TYR A 134 1.86 -3.56 -29.10
CA TYR A 134 1.59 -3.65 -27.66
C TYR A 134 2.16 -4.88 -26.94
N LEU A 135 2.72 -5.90 -27.60
CA LEU A 135 3.14 -7.15 -26.95
C LEU A 135 4.11 -6.95 -25.75
N ALA A 136 5.08 -6.04 -25.86
CA ALA A 136 5.96 -5.67 -24.75
C ALA A 136 5.23 -4.96 -23.60
N MET A 137 4.19 -4.19 -23.90
CA MET A 137 3.32 -3.54 -22.91
C MET A 137 2.41 -4.55 -22.21
N LYS A 138 1.84 -5.51 -22.96
CA LYS A 138 1.10 -6.67 -22.40
C LYS A 138 1.98 -7.45 -21.42
N ASN A 139 3.23 -7.73 -21.79
CA ASN A 139 4.21 -8.37 -20.91
C ASN A 139 4.48 -7.57 -19.63
N ALA A 140 4.71 -6.26 -19.74
CA ALA A 140 4.96 -5.40 -18.59
C ALA A 140 3.72 -5.25 -17.68
N LEU A 141 2.52 -5.29 -18.26
CA LEU A 141 1.25 -5.34 -17.54
C LEU A 141 1.11 -6.66 -16.77
N ILE A 142 1.22 -7.81 -17.44
CA ILE A 142 1.08 -9.14 -16.82
C ILE A 142 2.09 -9.31 -15.68
N ILE A 143 3.40 -9.17 -15.96
CA ILE A 143 4.45 -9.37 -14.95
C ILE A 143 4.36 -8.28 -13.86
N GLY A 144 3.95 -7.07 -14.22
CA GLY A 144 3.75 -5.96 -13.28
C GLY A 144 2.57 -6.14 -12.33
N TYR A 145 1.50 -6.77 -12.83
CA TYR A 145 0.27 -7.07 -12.10
C TYR A 145 0.43 -8.35 -11.28
N SER A 146 0.76 -9.48 -11.90
CA SER A 146 0.96 -10.77 -11.21
C SER A 146 2.04 -10.71 -10.13
N GLY A 147 3.04 -9.83 -10.26
CA GLY A 147 4.08 -9.61 -9.26
C GLY A 147 3.90 -8.38 -8.39
N ALA A 148 2.84 -7.58 -8.55
CA ALA A 148 2.70 -6.25 -7.92
C ALA A 148 4.00 -5.40 -7.99
N CYS A 149 4.69 -5.43 -9.14
CA CYS A 149 6.07 -4.94 -9.28
C CYS A 149 6.16 -3.41 -9.40
N ARG A 150 7.23 -2.83 -8.87
CA ARG A 150 7.59 -1.43 -9.11
C ARG A 150 8.20 -1.28 -10.50
N ARG A 151 8.06 -0.10 -11.14
CA ARG A 151 8.70 0.19 -12.44
C ARG A 151 10.22 -0.06 -12.49
N VAL A 152 10.93 0.01 -11.36
CA VAL A 152 12.37 -0.28 -11.29
C VAL A 152 12.68 -1.77 -11.19
N GLU A 153 11.78 -2.56 -10.58
CA GLU A 153 11.88 -4.02 -10.50
C GLU A 153 11.59 -4.61 -11.89
N LEU A 154 10.53 -4.14 -12.57
CA LEU A 154 10.27 -4.45 -13.97
C LEU A 154 11.42 -4.02 -14.89
N MET A 155 11.96 -2.81 -14.71
CA MET A 155 13.08 -2.35 -15.55
C MET A 155 14.31 -3.29 -15.40
N LEU A 156 14.67 -3.68 -14.18
CA LEU A 156 15.87 -4.47 -13.90
C LEU A 156 15.73 -5.97 -14.17
N LEU A 157 14.51 -6.49 -14.32
CA LEU A 157 14.23 -7.89 -14.60
C LEU A 157 15.08 -8.44 -15.75
N THR A 158 15.64 -9.64 -15.56
CA THR A 158 16.50 -10.35 -16.51
C THR A 158 15.80 -11.59 -17.08
N ILE A 159 16.36 -12.19 -18.13
CA ILE A 159 15.91 -13.51 -18.63
C ILE A 159 16.16 -14.64 -17.62
N ASN A 160 17.13 -14.50 -16.72
CA ASN A 160 17.47 -15.50 -15.70
C ASN A 160 16.51 -15.47 -14.50
N ASP A 161 15.73 -14.39 -14.36
CA ASP A 161 14.71 -14.24 -13.31
C ASP A 161 13.40 -14.96 -13.67
N ILE A 162 13.29 -15.62 -14.83
CA ILE A 162 12.03 -16.18 -15.36
C ILE A 162 12.22 -17.67 -15.70
N GLU A 163 11.52 -18.52 -14.97
CA GLU A 163 11.52 -19.97 -15.14
C GLU A 163 10.20 -20.41 -15.80
N PHE A 164 10.27 -21.02 -16.98
CA PHE A 164 9.11 -21.54 -17.71
C PHE A 164 8.84 -22.99 -17.33
N LYS A 165 7.61 -23.28 -16.87
CA LYS A 165 7.12 -24.63 -16.57
C LYS A 165 5.97 -25.00 -17.52
N THR A 166 5.48 -26.23 -17.37
CA THR A 166 4.35 -26.77 -18.15
C THR A 166 3.07 -25.97 -17.92
N ASP A 167 2.75 -25.74 -16.65
CA ASP A 167 1.49 -25.18 -16.13
C ASP A 167 1.62 -23.71 -15.66
N SER A 168 2.84 -23.20 -15.55
CA SER A 168 3.15 -21.97 -14.87
C SER A 168 4.41 -21.29 -15.42
N ILE A 169 4.53 -19.98 -15.16
CA ILE A 169 5.78 -19.23 -15.29
C ILE A 169 6.10 -18.65 -13.92
N ILE A 170 7.28 -18.97 -13.40
CA ILE A 170 7.76 -18.49 -12.10
C ILE A 170 8.69 -17.30 -12.34
N VAL A 171 8.46 -16.19 -11.63
CA VAL A 171 9.23 -14.96 -11.77
C VAL A 171 9.85 -14.58 -10.43
N CYS A 172 11.17 -14.44 -10.41
CA CYS A 172 11.94 -13.96 -9.28
C CYS A 172 12.16 -12.44 -9.36
N ILE A 173 12.11 -11.77 -8.21
CA ILE A 173 12.55 -10.38 -8.04
C ILE A 173 13.64 -10.40 -6.95
N PRO A 174 14.91 -10.64 -7.31
CA PRO A 174 15.97 -10.89 -6.32
C PRO A 174 16.36 -9.63 -5.54
N LYS A 175 16.25 -8.44 -6.16
CA LYS A 175 16.63 -7.14 -5.56
C LYS A 175 15.42 -6.20 -5.51
N THR A 176 14.76 -6.13 -4.35
CA THR A 176 13.70 -5.15 -4.07
C THR A 176 14.26 -3.94 -3.31
N LYS A 177 13.49 -2.83 -3.22
CA LYS A 177 13.86 -1.63 -2.42
C LYS A 177 14.30 -1.94 -0.97
N ASN A 178 13.81 -3.05 -0.41
CA ASN A 178 13.98 -3.41 1.00
C ASN A 178 14.91 -4.63 1.21
N ASN A 179 15.65 -5.06 0.17
CA ASN A 179 16.49 -6.27 0.17
C ASN A 179 15.78 -7.57 0.60
N VAL A 180 14.48 -7.68 0.32
CA VAL A 180 13.72 -8.93 0.48
C VAL A 180 13.44 -9.48 -0.92
N PRO A 181 14.01 -10.63 -1.31
CA PRO A 181 13.65 -11.32 -2.54
C PRO A 181 12.17 -11.71 -2.54
N ARG A 182 11.57 -11.82 -3.72
CA ARG A 182 10.16 -12.22 -3.86
C ARG A 182 9.98 -13.03 -5.13
N VAL A 183 9.28 -14.15 -5.02
CA VAL A 183 8.89 -15.01 -6.14
C VAL A 183 7.37 -14.97 -6.29
N PHE A 184 6.88 -15.03 -7.52
CA PHE A 184 5.46 -15.17 -7.83
C PHE A 184 5.26 -16.05 -9.07
N ALA A 185 4.05 -16.60 -9.23
CA ALA A 185 3.68 -17.47 -10.35
C ALA A 185 2.67 -16.78 -11.29
N ILE A 186 2.67 -17.19 -12.55
CA ILE A 186 1.71 -16.81 -13.58
C ILE A 186 1.18 -18.10 -14.19
N THR A 187 -0.09 -18.42 -13.97
CA THR A 187 -0.75 -19.69 -14.34
C THR A 187 -1.85 -19.53 -15.39
N GLN A 188 -2.22 -18.29 -15.74
CA GLN A 188 -3.27 -18.00 -16.72
C GLN A 188 -2.71 -18.31 -18.14
N PRO A 189 -3.28 -19.24 -18.92
CA PRO A 189 -2.64 -19.73 -20.15
C PRO A 189 -2.45 -18.69 -21.26
N THR A 190 -3.40 -17.76 -21.45
CA THR A 190 -3.26 -16.71 -22.47
C THR A 190 -2.19 -15.69 -22.07
N TRP A 191 -2.05 -15.40 -20.77
CA TRP A 191 -0.99 -14.55 -20.23
C TRP A 191 0.38 -15.22 -20.39
N MET A 192 0.48 -16.53 -20.09
CA MET A 192 1.70 -17.31 -20.33
C MET A 192 2.09 -17.33 -21.81
N ASN A 193 1.12 -17.46 -22.73
CA ASN A 193 1.39 -17.45 -24.17
C ASN A 193 1.89 -16.09 -24.65
N LEU A 194 1.35 -14.97 -24.13
CA LEU A 194 1.87 -13.63 -24.43
C LEU A 194 3.31 -13.41 -23.90
N ILE A 195 3.66 -14.03 -22.77
CA ILE A 195 5.04 -14.01 -22.24
C ILE A 195 5.98 -14.85 -23.11
N LYS A 196 5.61 -16.11 -23.40
CA LYS A 196 6.37 -17.01 -24.29
C LYS A 196 6.62 -16.36 -25.66
N LYS A 197 5.59 -15.76 -26.27
CA LYS A 197 5.67 -15.05 -27.56
C LYS A 197 6.65 -13.87 -27.55
N TYR A 198 6.68 -13.08 -26.47
CA TYR A 198 7.62 -11.95 -26.36
C TYR A 198 9.06 -12.42 -26.12
N TYR A 199 9.25 -13.42 -25.26
CA TYR A 199 10.55 -14.00 -24.95
C TYR A 199 11.23 -14.56 -26.21
N GLN A 200 10.47 -15.23 -27.08
CA GLN A 200 10.94 -15.77 -28.37
C GLN A 200 11.40 -14.70 -29.37
N LEU A 201 11.03 -13.42 -29.20
CA LEU A 201 11.46 -12.33 -30.08
C LEU A 201 12.80 -11.69 -29.65
N ARG A 202 13.48 -12.22 -28.63
CA ARG A 202 14.79 -11.73 -28.19
C ARG A 202 15.87 -11.94 -29.28
N PRO A 203 16.58 -10.90 -29.74
CA PRO A 203 17.71 -11.08 -30.64
C PRO A 203 18.83 -11.88 -29.98
N THR A 204 19.37 -12.88 -30.68
CA THR A 204 20.42 -13.78 -30.16
C THR A 204 21.69 -13.05 -29.73
N HIS A 205 22.01 -11.95 -30.41
CA HIS A 205 23.19 -11.10 -30.16
C HIS A 205 22.94 -9.98 -29.13
N THR A 206 21.96 -10.11 -28.24
CA THR A 206 21.71 -9.09 -27.20
C THR A 206 22.82 -9.13 -26.14
N PRO A 207 23.62 -8.05 -25.95
CA PRO A 207 24.85 -8.06 -25.13
C PRO A 207 24.60 -7.97 -23.60
N HIS A 208 23.39 -8.30 -23.14
CA HIS A 208 23.00 -8.27 -21.74
C HIS A 208 21.77 -9.16 -21.47
N ASP A 209 21.52 -9.46 -20.19
CA ASP A 209 20.47 -10.32 -19.67
C ASP A 209 19.06 -9.69 -19.58
N ARG A 210 18.96 -8.37 -19.58
CA ARG A 210 17.72 -7.60 -19.34
C ARG A 210 16.53 -8.08 -20.18
N TYR A 211 15.41 -8.39 -19.53
CA TYR A 211 14.21 -8.96 -20.16
C TYR A 211 13.52 -7.98 -21.10
N PHE A 212 13.11 -6.81 -20.60
CA PHE A 212 12.39 -5.81 -21.39
C PHE A 212 13.31 -5.08 -22.36
N LEU A 213 13.18 -5.44 -23.62
CA LEU A 213 13.81 -4.82 -24.78
C LEU A 213 12.91 -3.75 -25.39
N THR A 214 13.52 -2.84 -26.16
CA THR A 214 12.79 -1.88 -27.00
C THR A 214 12.07 -2.65 -28.09
N TYR A 215 10.76 -2.42 -28.19
CA TYR A 215 9.86 -3.16 -29.07
C TYR A 215 9.12 -2.21 -30.00
N ARG A 216 9.12 -2.50 -31.30
CA ARG A 216 8.39 -1.79 -32.36
C ARG A 216 8.06 -2.76 -33.48
N ASP A 217 6.90 -2.60 -34.10
CA ASP A 217 6.55 -3.19 -35.39
C ASP A 217 6.79 -4.71 -35.47
N GLY A 218 6.38 -5.42 -34.41
CA GLY A 218 6.52 -6.88 -34.27
C GLY A 218 7.90 -7.37 -33.79
N LYS A 219 8.88 -6.49 -33.55
CA LYS A 219 10.30 -6.85 -33.33
C LYS A 219 10.88 -6.22 -32.07
N CYS A 220 11.76 -6.96 -31.38
CA CYS A 220 12.65 -6.41 -30.35
C CYS A 220 13.97 -5.95 -30.97
N SER A 221 14.53 -4.84 -30.50
CA SER A 221 15.94 -4.50 -30.70
C SER A 221 16.75 -4.76 -29.42
N ILE A 222 18.08 -4.86 -29.53
CA ILE A 222 18.97 -5.10 -28.39
C ILE A 222 18.95 -4.00 -27.31
N THR A 223 18.35 -2.84 -27.58
CA THR A 223 18.32 -1.70 -26.64
C THR A 223 17.37 -1.97 -25.46
N PRO A 224 17.82 -1.94 -24.20
CA PRO A 224 16.97 -2.24 -23.05
C PRO A 224 15.98 -1.11 -22.76
N MET A 225 14.78 -1.45 -22.29
CA MET A 225 13.75 -0.46 -22.00
C MET A 225 14.06 0.34 -20.72
N GLY A 226 14.07 1.67 -20.84
CA GLY A 226 14.36 2.59 -19.73
C GLY A 226 13.22 2.79 -18.74
N ILE A 227 13.55 3.15 -17.49
CA ILE A 227 12.60 3.33 -16.37
C ILE A 227 11.42 4.27 -16.66
N ASN A 228 11.64 5.28 -17.51
CA ASN A 228 10.60 6.24 -17.87
C ASN A 228 9.59 5.62 -18.85
N LYS A 229 10.06 4.84 -19.85
CA LYS A 229 9.17 4.13 -20.78
C LYS A 229 8.37 3.05 -20.05
N ILE A 230 9.01 2.22 -19.21
CA ILE A 230 8.32 1.26 -18.32
C ILE A 230 7.29 1.97 -17.43
N GLY A 231 7.67 3.12 -16.85
CA GLY A 231 6.80 3.93 -15.99
C GLY A 231 5.64 4.64 -16.69
N GLN A 232 5.63 4.69 -18.02
CA GLN A 232 4.57 5.26 -18.86
C GLN A 232 3.60 4.20 -19.41
N ILE A 233 3.92 2.90 -19.35
CA ILE A 233 3.06 1.84 -19.90
C ILE A 233 1.62 1.88 -19.35
N PRO A 234 1.35 2.12 -18.05
CA PRO A 234 -0.02 2.20 -17.56
C PRO A 234 -0.81 3.39 -18.14
N LYS A 235 -0.15 4.53 -18.42
CA LYS A 235 -0.73 5.65 -19.16
C LYS A 235 -1.03 5.23 -20.61
N SER A 236 -0.11 4.56 -21.30
CA SER A 236 -0.35 4.09 -22.67
C SER A 236 -1.53 3.11 -22.77
N ILE A 237 -1.73 2.25 -21.76
CA ILE A 237 -2.91 1.39 -21.64
C ILE A 237 -4.18 2.22 -21.41
N ALA A 238 -4.16 3.18 -20.48
CA ALA A 238 -5.29 4.07 -20.22
C ALA A 238 -5.67 4.94 -21.44
N THR A 239 -4.70 5.35 -22.25
CA THR A 239 -4.94 6.03 -23.53
C THR A 239 -5.57 5.08 -24.55
N PHE A 240 -5.09 3.84 -24.69
CA PHE A 240 -5.71 2.85 -25.58
C PHE A 240 -7.15 2.53 -25.19
N LEU A 241 -7.44 2.46 -23.88
CA LEU A 241 -8.79 2.25 -23.33
C LEU A 241 -9.67 3.52 -23.33
N ASN A 242 -9.23 4.62 -23.96
CA ASN A 242 -9.94 5.90 -24.05
C ASN A 242 -10.39 6.49 -22.70
N PHE A 243 -9.63 6.24 -21.63
CA PHE A 243 -9.95 6.79 -20.31
C PHE A 243 -9.76 8.32 -20.28
N ALA A 244 -10.73 9.04 -19.72
CA ALA A 244 -10.75 10.51 -19.68
C ALA A 244 -9.55 11.18 -18.96
N ASN A 245 -8.76 10.43 -18.18
CA ASN A 245 -7.59 10.97 -17.46
C ASN A 245 -6.40 9.98 -17.46
N PRO A 246 -5.68 9.78 -18.59
CA PRO A 246 -4.59 8.81 -18.67
C PRO A 246 -3.37 9.16 -17.80
N GLU A 247 -3.14 10.44 -17.51
CA GLU A 247 -2.02 10.92 -16.68
C GLU A 247 -2.04 10.40 -15.23
N ASP A 248 -3.20 9.99 -14.73
CA ASP A 248 -3.34 9.39 -13.39
C ASP A 248 -2.82 7.94 -13.32
N TYR A 249 -2.57 7.30 -14.46
CA TYR A 249 -2.09 5.93 -14.58
C TYR A 249 -0.55 5.92 -14.64
N THR A 250 0.04 6.16 -13.47
CA THR A 250 1.50 6.27 -13.30
C THR A 250 2.17 4.89 -13.09
N GLY A 251 3.51 4.85 -13.10
CA GLY A 251 4.31 3.63 -12.83
C GLY A 251 4.20 2.97 -11.44
N HIS A 252 3.14 3.26 -10.66
CA HIS A 252 2.68 2.45 -9.52
C HIS A 252 1.32 1.76 -9.77
N CYS A 253 0.66 2.01 -10.91
CA CYS A 253 -0.67 1.51 -11.26
C CYS A 253 -0.80 -0.01 -11.14
N PHE A 254 0.02 -0.80 -11.84
CA PHE A 254 -0.06 -2.27 -11.80
C PHE A 254 0.09 -2.83 -10.38
N ARG A 255 0.99 -2.24 -9.59
CA ARG A 255 1.21 -2.60 -8.19
C ARG A 255 0.03 -2.24 -7.26
N ARG A 256 -0.73 -1.19 -7.57
CA ARG A 256 -2.00 -0.92 -6.86
C ARG A 256 -3.08 -1.89 -7.32
N SER A 257 -3.31 -1.98 -8.63
CA SER A 257 -4.29 -2.88 -9.27
C SER A 257 -4.24 -4.30 -8.71
N SER A 258 -3.04 -4.90 -8.70
CA SER A 258 -2.79 -6.25 -8.17
C SER A 258 -3.27 -6.47 -6.74
N VAL A 259 -3.02 -5.49 -5.85
CA VAL A 259 -3.32 -5.64 -4.42
C VAL A 259 -4.72 -5.13 -4.05
N SER A 260 -5.29 -4.23 -4.86
CA SER A 260 -6.70 -3.90 -4.84
C SER A 260 -7.53 -5.13 -5.22
N GLU A 261 -7.22 -5.79 -6.34
CA GLU A 261 -7.96 -6.99 -6.77
C GLU A 261 -7.85 -8.09 -5.72
N LEU A 262 -6.63 -8.42 -5.27
CA LEU A 262 -6.40 -9.41 -4.21
C LEU A 262 -7.23 -9.13 -2.94
N ALA A 263 -7.35 -7.87 -2.52
CA ALA A 263 -8.18 -7.47 -1.38
C ALA A 263 -9.69 -7.59 -1.69
N ASN A 264 -10.14 -7.19 -2.87
CA ASN A 264 -11.53 -7.28 -3.29
C ASN A 264 -11.99 -8.75 -3.47
N CYS A 265 -11.08 -9.65 -3.87
CA CYS A 265 -11.27 -11.11 -3.86
C CYS A 265 -11.27 -11.74 -2.45
N GLY A 266 -11.02 -10.96 -1.39
CA GLY A 266 -11.01 -11.43 0.00
C GLY A 266 -9.67 -11.95 0.51
N GLY A 267 -8.56 -11.71 -0.20
CA GLY A 267 -7.21 -12.02 0.26
C GLY A 267 -6.86 -11.24 1.54
N ASP A 268 -6.32 -11.94 2.54
CA ASP A 268 -6.04 -11.35 3.84
C ASP A 268 -4.82 -10.41 3.84
N LEU A 269 -4.71 -9.59 4.88
CA LEU A 269 -3.68 -8.57 5.00
C LEU A 269 -2.25 -9.13 5.11
N ILE A 270 -2.04 -10.33 5.66
CA ILE A 270 -0.73 -11.00 5.67
C ILE A 270 -0.39 -11.46 4.26
N THR A 271 -1.34 -12.05 3.52
CA THR A 271 -1.16 -12.42 2.11
C THR A 271 -0.87 -11.20 1.24
N ILE A 272 -1.61 -10.10 1.38
CA ILE A 272 -1.35 -8.83 0.67
C ILE A 272 0.05 -8.26 1.03
N LYS A 273 0.46 -8.32 2.31
CA LYS A 273 1.78 -7.86 2.75
C LYS A 273 2.92 -8.71 2.20
N LYS A 274 2.78 -10.04 2.19
CA LYS A 274 3.74 -10.97 1.55
C LYS A 274 3.83 -10.69 0.05
N HIS A 275 2.68 -10.71 -0.63
CA HIS A 275 2.55 -10.47 -2.08
C HIS A 275 3.19 -9.15 -2.51
N GLY A 276 2.89 -8.04 -1.83
CA GLY A 276 3.52 -6.76 -2.14
C GLY A 276 4.96 -6.58 -1.62
N GLY A 277 5.41 -7.36 -0.63
CA GLY A 277 6.68 -7.13 0.06
C GLY A 277 6.65 -5.90 0.99
N TRP A 278 5.62 -5.78 1.84
CA TRP A 278 5.47 -4.73 2.85
C TRP A 278 5.62 -5.28 4.27
N LYS A 279 6.50 -4.66 5.08
CA LYS A 279 6.64 -4.96 6.51
C LYS A 279 5.49 -4.36 7.35
N SER A 280 5.11 -3.11 7.07
CA SER A 280 4.01 -2.40 7.75
C SER A 280 2.65 -2.69 7.10
N SER A 281 1.61 -2.78 7.92
CA SER A 281 0.21 -2.98 7.50
C SER A 281 -0.40 -1.72 6.87
N ALA A 282 -0.32 -0.57 7.56
CA ALA A 282 -0.76 0.73 7.05
C ALA A 282 -0.14 1.11 5.69
N VAL A 283 1.09 0.66 5.41
CA VAL A 283 1.75 0.88 4.10
C VAL A 283 1.21 -0.04 3.00
N ALA A 284 0.66 -1.21 3.34
CA ALA A 284 -0.04 -2.09 2.40
C ALA A 284 -1.47 -1.58 2.14
N GLU A 285 -2.22 -1.28 3.20
CA GLU A 285 -3.55 -0.66 3.15
C GLU A 285 -3.55 0.63 2.30
N GLY A 286 -2.51 1.45 2.43
CA GLY A 286 -2.31 2.65 1.61
C GLY A 286 -2.29 2.42 0.10
N TYR A 287 -2.01 1.20 -0.38
CA TYR A 287 -2.06 0.84 -1.80
C TYR A 287 -3.41 0.28 -2.25
N ILE A 288 -4.18 -0.35 -1.36
CA ILE A 288 -5.50 -0.92 -1.67
C ILE A 288 -6.45 0.20 -2.16
N ASP A 289 -7.37 -0.16 -3.05
CA ASP A 289 -8.54 0.62 -3.45
C ASP A 289 -9.75 -0.32 -3.49
N THR A 290 -10.86 0.10 -2.89
CA THR A 290 -12.09 -0.69 -2.80
C THR A 290 -12.99 -0.32 -3.98
N THR A 291 -13.19 -1.26 -4.91
CA THR A 291 -14.04 -1.04 -6.10
C THR A 291 -15.48 -0.75 -5.73
N LEU A 292 -16.24 -0.12 -6.65
CA LEU A 292 -17.67 0.12 -6.43
C LEU A 292 -18.42 -1.21 -6.22
N LYS A 293 -18.10 -2.24 -7.01
CA LYS A 293 -18.57 -3.62 -6.85
C LYS A 293 -18.42 -4.12 -5.41
N LYS A 294 -17.24 -3.93 -4.79
CA LYS A 294 -17.01 -4.40 -3.41
C LYS A 294 -17.79 -3.59 -2.36
N LYS A 295 -18.03 -2.31 -2.60
CA LYS A 295 -18.89 -1.47 -1.73
C LYS A 295 -20.36 -1.90 -1.83
N LEU A 296 -20.82 -2.26 -3.03
CA LEU A 296 -22.18 -2.80 -3.26
C LEU A 296 -22.36 -4.17 -2.60
N GLU A 297 -21.38 -5.08 -2.71
CA GLU A 297 -21.40 -6.37 -1.98
C GLU A 297 -21.54 -6.19 -0.46
N VAL A 298 -20.86 -5.19 0.12
CA VAL A 298 -20.97 -4.87 1.56
C VAL A 298 -22.34 -4.29 1.88
N ALA A 299 -22.84 -3.35 1.09
CA ALA A 299 -24.17 -2.77 1.28
C ALA A 299 -25.29 -3.83 1.21
N GLN A 300 -25.22 -4.77 0.26
CA GLN A 300 -26.14 -5.90 0.14
C GLN A 300 -26.08 -6.82 1.36
N LYS A 301 -24.88 -7.15 1.86
CA LYS A 301 -24.72 -7.99 3.06
C LYS A 301 -25.31 -7.33 4.30
N LEU A 302 -25.26 -6.00 4.40
CA LEU A 302 -25.91 -5.24 5.48
C LEU A 302 -27.43 -5.24 5.32
N SER A 303 -27.98 -4.96 4.13
CA SER A 303 -29.44 -4.93 3.92
C SER A 303 -30.12 -6.29 4.11
N HIS A 304 -29.45 -7.39 3.79
CA HIS A 304 -30.01 -8.74 3.96
C HIS A 304 -30.01 -9.26 5.42
N HIS A 305 -29.36 -8.60 6.38
CA HIS A 305 -29.44 -8.99 7.80
C HIS A 305 -30.76 -8.60 8.49
N SER A 306 -31.53 -7.66 7.92
CA SER A 306 -32.81 -7.22 8.50
C SER A 306 -34.01 -8.14 8.20
N ALA A 307 -33.81 -9.23 7.47
CA ALA A 307 -34.89 -10.05 6.90
C ALA A 307 -34.95 -11.52 7.40
N THR A 308 -34.21 -11.87 8.46
CA THR A 308 -34.19 -13.25 9.02
C THR A 308 -34.38 -13.30 10.54
N SER A 309 -35.48 -12.69 11.01
CA SER A 309 -36.07 -12.93 12.33
C SER A 309 -37.54 -13.38 12.25
N THR A 310 -37.91 -14.12 11.20
CA THR A 310 -39.16 -14.87 11.16
C THR A 310 -39.06 -16.09 12.07
N VAL A 311 -39.79 -16.06 13.18
CA VAL A 311 -39.90 -17.18 14.12
C VAL A 311 -40.58 -18.36 13.42
N VAL A 312 -39.85 -19.44 13.17
CA VAL A 312 -40.39 -20.69 12.62
C VAL A 312 -41.18 -21.42 13.71
N LYS A 313 -42.48 -21.14 13.81
CA LYS A 313 -43.45 -22.03 14.45
C LYS A 313 -43.78 -23.18 13.49
N PRO A 314 -43.68 -24.46 13.88
CA PRO A 314 -44.07 -25.59 13.04
C PRO A 314 -45.54 -26.00 13.27
N SER A 315 -46.36 -26.10 12.21
CA SER A 315 -47.44 -27.10 12.05
C SER A 315 -48.26 -26.94 10.75
N THR A 316 -48.38 -28.03 9.98
CA THR A 316 -49.56 -28.51 9.22
C THR A 316 -50.40 -27.57 8.32
N SER A 317 -50.22 -27.74 7.01
CA SER A 317 -51.25 -28.01 5.96
C SER A 317 -52.75 -27.80 6.25
N GLU A 318 -53.45 -27.03 5.40
CA GLU A 318 -54.45 -27.47 4.38
C GLU A 318 -55.23 -26.27 3.77
N GLY A 319 -55.98 -26.48 2.68
CA GLY A 319 -57.10 -25.61 2.25
C GLY A 319 -56.84 -24.59 1.12
N CYS A 320 -57.77 -24.49 0.17
CA CYS A 320 -57.71 -23.63 -1.02
C CYS A 320 -58.57 -22.34 -0.94
N GLU A 321 -58.28 -21.42 -1.87
CA GLU A 321 -59.20 -20.55 -2.61
C GLU A 321 -59.80 -19.23 -2.01
N ASP A 322 -59.52 -18.16 -2.76
CA ASP A 322 -60.44 -17.13 -3.31
C ASP A 322 -60.71 -15.72 -2.69
N VAL A 323 -60.45 -14.75 -3.58
CA VAL A 323 -61.19 -13.50 -3.90
C VAL A 323 -61.03 -12.22 -3.03
N ASN A 324 -60.63 -11.15 -3.75
CA ASN A 324 -60.86 -9.69 -3.58
C ASN A 324 -61.26 -9.11 -2.21
N SER A 325 -60.54 -8.03 -1.80
CA SER A 325 -61.07 -6.66 -1.96
C SER A 325 -60.03 -5.58 -1.62
N SER A 326 -60.21 -4.39 -2.20
CA SER A 326 -59.53 -3.13 -1.84
C SER A 326 -60.13 -2.46 -0.60
N THR A 327 -59.30 -1.76 0.18
CA THR A 327 -59.62 -0.39 0.66
C THR A 327 -58.37 0.32 1.22
N THR A 328 -58.46 1.63 1.43
CA THR A 328 -57.38 2.54 1.83
C THR A 328 -57.51 2.99 3.30
N ASP A 329 -56.52 3.78 3.76
CA ASP A 329 -56.55 4.65 4.94
C ASP A 329 -56.60 3.95 6.32
N HIS A 330 -55.70 4.25 7.26
CA HIS A 330 -55.49 5.60 7.78
C HIS A 330 -54.07 5.84 8.35
N VAL A 331 -53.68 7.11 8.33
CA VAL A 331 -52.58 7.65 9.17
C VAL A 331 -53.02 7.63 10.63
N ASN A 332 -52.11 7.27 11.54
CA ASN A 332 -52.16 7.81 12.89
C ASN A 332 -50.76 8.12 13.42
N VAL A 333 -50.60 9.29 14.04
CA VAL A 333 -49.35 9.78 14.63
C VAL A 333 -49.62 10.08 16.10
N CYS A 334 -48.88 9.43 16.99
CA CYS A 334 -48.72 9.87 18.37
C CYS A 334 -47.31 9.58 18.84
N ALA A 335 -46.62 10.62 19.30
CA ALA A 335 -45.32 10.50 19.94
C ALA A 335 -45.51 10.46 21.47
N SER A 336 -44.76 9.59 22.14
CA SER A 336 -44.34 9.83 23.52
C SER A 336 -42.92 9.29 23.67
N GLY A 337 -42.03 10.12 24.21
CA GLY A 337 -40.63 9.76 24.38
C GLY A 337 -40.36 9.22 25.79
N SER A 338 -39.34 8.37 25.90
CA SER A 338 -38.61 8.19 27.16
C SER A 338 -37.12 8.17 26.86
N THR A 339 -36.33 8.79 27.74
CA THR A 339 -34.91 9.05 27.54
C THR A 339 -34.05 7.98 28.20
N SER A 340 -33.01 7.53 27.50
CA SER A 340 -31.83 6.94 28.13
C SER A 340 -30.60 7.19 27.24
N GLU A 341 -29.48 7.53 27.88
CA GLU A 341 -28.23 7.92 27.22
C GLU A 341 -27.28 6.72 26.98
N PRO A 342 -26.22 6.87 26.17
CA PRO A 342 -25.67 5.73 25.42
C PRO A 342 -24.80 4.78 26.23
N ILE A 343 -24.95 3.49 25.95
CA ILE A 343 -24.04 2.43 26.42
C ILE A 343 -22.73 2.50 25.64
N ASN A 344 -21.59 2.52 26.36
CA ASN A 344 -20.26 2.52 25.76
C ASN A 344 -19.98 1.25 24.94
N VAL A 345 -19.62 1.43 23.67
CA VAL A 345 -19.12 0.34 22.82
C VAL A 345 -17.64 0.11 23.10
N VAL A 346 -17.32 -1.04 23.72
CA VAL A 346 -15.93 -1.50 23.87
C VAL A 346 -15.57 -2.41 22.70
N GLU A 347 -14.62 -1.99 21.87
CA GLU A 347 -14.11 -2.77 20.74
C GLU A 347 -13.24 -3.94 21.23
N VAL A 348 -13.65 -5.18 20.96
CA VAL A 348 -12.86 -6.39 21.26
C VAL A 348 -12.41 -7.06 19.96
N GLN A 349 -11.12 -6.95 19.65
CA GLN A 349 -10.49 -7.62 18.51
C GLN A 349 -10.15 -9.07 18.85
N SER A 350 -10.56 -10.01 18.01
CA SER A 350 -10.02 -11.38 18.00
C SER A 350 -9.97 -11.94 16.56
N LYS A 351 -9.18 -13.00 16.36
CA LYS A 351 -8.92 -13.61 15.04
C LYS A 351 -9.45 -15.04 15.03
N THR A 352 -10.05 -15.46 13.91
CA THR A 352 -10.13 -16.86 13.39
C THR A 352 -10.45 -18.00 14.37
N GLN A 353 -11.48 -18.84 14.20
CA GLN A 353 -12.17 -19.28 12.97
C GLN A 353 -13.64 -19.68 13.26
N ASN A 354 -14.37 -20.06 12.20
CA ASN A 354 -15.83 -20.34 12.20
C ASN A 354 -16.33 -21.32 13.29
N THR A 355 -17.50 -21.04 13.87
CA THR A 355 -18.69 -21.94 13.98
C THR A 355 -19.93 -21.09 14.36
N LYS A 356 -21.14 -21.66 14.29
CA LYS A 356 -22.45 -21.04 14.59
C LYS A 356 -23.21 -21.91 15.61
N ILE A 357 -24.06 -21.40 16.51
CA ILE A 357 -24.48 -20.00 16.79
C ILE A 357 -24.97 -19.85 18.26
N ILE A 358 -25.32 -18.62 18.65
CA ILE A 358 -26.32 -18.19 19.68
C ILE A 358 -27.22 -19.33 20.23
N GLN A 359 -27.46 -19.51 21.55
CA GLN A 359 -27.23 -18.64 22.73
C GLN A 359 -27.10 -19.48 24.05
N ALA A 360 -27.10 -18.77 25.19
CA ALA A 360 -27.62 -19.20 26.51
C ALA A 360 -26.72 -20.08 27.41
N VAL A 361 -26.43 -19.73 28.67
CA VAL A 361 -26.44 -18.40 29.33
C VAL A 361 -25.08 -18.23 30.11
N PRO A 362 -24.91 -17.87 31.42
CA PRO A 362 -23.57 -17.82 32.02
C PRO A 362 -23.21 -19.09 32.81
N GLY A 363 -22.12 -19.75 32.43
CA GLY A 363 -21.57 -20.94 33.11
C GLY A 363 -20.91 -21.88 32.10
N VAL A 364 -19.75 -22.45 32.42
CA VAL A 364 -18.97 -23.24 31.44
C VAL A 364 -19.35 -24.73 31.54
N PRO A 365 -20.02 -25.32 30.53
CA PRO A 365 -20.19 -26.77 30.46
C PRO A 365 -18.88 -27.42 30.02
N ILE A 366 -18.57 -28.58 30.61
CA ILE A 366 -17.38 -29.36 30.27
C ILE A 366 -17.84 -30.74 29.83
N SER A 367 -17.44 -31.14 28.62
CA SER A 367 -17.64 -32.49 28.09
C SER A 367 -16.30 -33.22 28.06
N THR A 368 -16.26 -34.43 28.59
CA THR A 368 -15.09 -35.31 28.57
C THR A 368 -15.43 -36.57 27.79
N GLY A 369 -14.58 -36.92 26.83
CA GLY A 369 -14.47 -38.30 26.37
C GLY A 369 -13.62 -39.13 27.33
N ASP A 370 -13.62 -40.45 27.15
CA ASP A 370 -12.82 -41.35 27.98
C ASP A 370 -11.33 -40.97 27.94
N ASN A 371 -10.68 -41.01 29.11
CA ASN A 371 -9.29 -40.57 29.35
C ASN A 371 -8.97 -39.07 29.16
N CYS A 372 -9.96 -38.17 29.06
CA CYS A 372 -9.71 -36.72 29.12
C CYS A 372 -9.48 -36.21 30.56
N THR A 373 -8.34 -35.56 30.81
CA THR A 373 -8.11 -34.75 32.04
C THR A 373 -8.29 -33.27 31.76
N VAL A 374 -9.12 -32.57 32.54
CA VAL A 374 -9.40 -31.13 32.36
C VAL A 374 -8.85 -30.32 33.54
N THR A 375 -8.02 -29.31 33.25
CA THR A 375 -7.47 -28.38 34.26
C THR A 375 -8.09 -27.00 34.10
N ILE A 376 -8.83 -26.54 35.10
CA ILE A 376 -9.42 -25.20 35.14
C ILE A 376 -8.54 -24.30 36.01
N LYS A 377 -8.22 -23.08 35.54
CA LYS A 377 -7.60 -22.03 36.36
C LYS A 377 -8.50 -20.80 36.36
N ILE A 378 -9.02 -20.46 37.54
CA ILE A 378 -9.87 -19.29 37.77
C ILE A 378 -9.02 -18.22 38.47
N TYR A 379 -9.09 -16.97 37.99
CA TYR A 379 -8.38 -15.84 38.58
C TYR A 379 -9.40 -14.75 38.96
N ASN A 380 -9.65 -14.57 40.25
CA ASN A 380 -10.51 -13.49 40.76
C ASN A 380 -9.68 -12.24 41.05
N ASN A 381 -9.87 -11.19 40.25
CA ASN A 381 -9.36 -9.85 40.54
C ASN A 381 -10.36 -9.06 41.39
N CYS A 382 -10.58 -9.50 42.62
CA CYS A 382 -11.39 -8.78 43.61
C CYS A 382 -10.48 -8.07 44.62
N THR A 383 -10.27 -6.77 44.45
CA THR A 383 -9.70 -5.92 45.51
C THR A 383 -10.74 -5.70 46.59
N ILE A 384 -10.50 -6.23 47.79
CA ILE A 384 -11.25 -5.88 48.99
C ILE A 384 -10.69 -4.55 49.50
N ASN A 385 -11.53 -3.51 49.53
CA ASN A 385 -11.23 -2.32 50.31
C ASN A 385 -11.68 -2.60 51.76
N ASN A 386 -10.74 -2.65 52.69
CA ASN A 386 -11.03 -2.47 54.11
C ASN A 386 -10.95 -0.98 54.44
N GLU A 387 -11.69 -0.57 55.47
CA GLU A 387 -11.68 0.77 56.08
C GLU A 387 -10.38 1.02 56.89
#